data_AF-A0A6B1GUB1-F1
#
_entry.id   AF-A0A6B1GUB1-F1
#
_cell.length_a   1.000
_cell.length_b   1.000
_cell.length_c   1.000
_cell.angle_alpha   90.00
_cell.angle_beta   90.00
_cell.angle_gamma   90.00
#
_symmetry.space_group_name_H-M   'P 1'
#
loop_
_entity.id
_entity.type
_entity.pdbx_description
1 polymer ?
#
loop_
_entity_poly.entity_id
_entity_poly.type
_entity_poly.pdbx_seq_one_letter_code
_entity_poly.pdbx_strand_id
1 'polypeptide(L)'
;MRRFLGFGIGVHHAGLLPKYRLLVEKLAQSGLLKVIAGTDTLGVGVNVPIRTVLFRQLCKFDGEKDTILKVRDFQQIAGRAGRKGFDELGWVVCQAPAHEIENRRRSLKARASPRGRSRKPVRKRTPPRGFVPWDERTFERLVTSPPETLESRFRLRHGMVFDLIQADESSRNGGRRTNFGSLRRLIAACHEPAATRHRLIGQSAELVRALHRAGILRMTTRPAGGYVVEADRELQIEFSMHQDLSLYLVSTLELLDPRDPDYPLDLLSLVEAILEDPGIVLRRQAARLRDELAARLKAERMPFEQRMERLREVTHPRPLVDLIEPTFDEFRRTHPWVRGDSIRPKRVGRELCEDFLSFDNFIRRYDLQRSEGVVLRYLSRLFKVLSRGVPDRFKTDAVFDQIGYFHALLTRVDSSLLNEWERLWSLEDQADGS
;
A
#
# COMPACT_ATOMS: atom_id res chain seq x y z
N MET A 1 21.49 9.90 4.18
CA MET A 1 21.06 10.24 5.56
C MET A 1 22.19 10.82 6.42
N ARG A 2 23.33 10.14 6.58
CA ARG A 2 24.45 10.54 7.46
C ARG A 2 24.84 12.03 7.37
N ARG A 3 24.98 12.56 6.14
CA ARG A 3 25.28 13.98 5.92
C ARG A 3 24.28 14.92 6.60
N PHE A 4 22.97 14.69 6.43
CA PHE A 4 21.92 15.55 6.99
C PHE A 4 21.86 15.46 8.51
N LEU A 5 22.00 14.26 9.08
CA LEU A 5 22.00 14.06 10.53
C LEU A 5 23.16 14.81 11.20
N GLY A 6 24.33 14.86 10.57
CA GLY A 6 25.47 15.65 11.06
C GLY A 6 25.21 17.16 11.15
N PHE A 7 24.21 17.67 10.41
CA PHE A 7 23.75 19.07 10.48
C PHE A 7 22.48 19.24 11.33
N GLY A 8 22.04 18.21 12.06
CA GLY A 8 20.80 18.25 12.83
C GLY A 8 19.53 18.26 11.95
N ILE A 9 19.61 17.73 10.73
CA ILE A 9 18.48 17.64 9.79
C ILE A 9 18.04 16.17 9.65
N GLY A 10 16.80 15.89 10.02
CA GLY A 10 16.15 14.58 9.86
C GLY A 10 15.22 14.52 8.66
N VAL A 11 15.13 13.34 8.04
CA VAL A 11 14.12 13.04 7.02
C VAL A 11 13.31 11.83 7.49
N HIS A 12 11.98 11.92 7.49
CA HIS A 12 11.09 10.85 7.96
C HIS A 12 9.94 10.60 7.00
N HIS A 13 9.94 9.45 6.33
CA HIS A 13 8.81 9.01 5.51
C HIS A 13 8.78 7.49 5.42
N ALA A 14 7.62 6.92 5.05
CA ALA A 14 7.40 5.49 4.94
C ALA A 14 8.27 4.78 3.87
N GLY A 15 8.99 5.54 3.04
CA GLY A 15 9.92 5.02 2.04
C GLY A 15 11.33 4.76 2.57
N LEU A 16 11.65 5.20 3.79
CA LEU A 16 12.93 4.87 4.43
C LEU A 16 12.87 3.49 5.09
N LEU A 17 14.03 2.85 5.21
CA LEU A 17 14.15 1.62 6.00
C LEU A 17 13.75 1.88 7.47
N PRO A 18 13.11 0.90 8.14
CA PRO A 18 12.70 0.99 9.56
C PRO A 18 13.82 1.51 10.47
N LYS A 19 15.03 0.94 10.35
CA LYS A 19 16.21 1.37 11.13
C LYS A 19 16.52 2.87 11.03
N TYR A 20 16.34 3.47 9.85
CA TYR A 20 16.59 4.91 9.66
C TYR A 20 15.47 5.77 10.22
N ARG A 21 14.21 5.33 10.14
CA ARG A 21 13.08 6.02 10.77
C ARG A 21 13.26 6.04 12.29
N LEU A 22 13.57 4.88 12.89
CA LEU A 22 13.81 4.75 14.32
C LEU A 22 14.99 5.62 14.79
N LEU A 23 16.06 5.69 14.00
CA LEU A 23 17.19 6.58 14.31
C LEU A 23 16.76 8.05 14.32
N VAL A 24 16.01 8.50 13.31
CA VAL A 24 15.51 9.88 13.23
C VAL A 24 14.57 10.17 14.39
N GLU A 25 13.69 9.25 14.75
CA GLU A 25 12.77 9.37 15.89
C GLU A 25 13.52 9.52 17.22
N LYS A 26 14.52 8.67 17.48
CA LYS A 26 15.37 8.74 18.67
C LYS A 26 16.11 10.09 18.76
N LEU A 27 16.76 10.50 17.66
CA LEU A 27 17.48 11.78 17.62
C LEU A 27 16.55 12.99 17.78
N ALA A 28 15.33 12.89 17.24
CA ALA A 28 14.30 13.92 17.39
C ALA A 28 13.82 14.04 18.85
N GLN A 29 13.55 12.90 19.51
CA GLN A 29 13.15 12.85 20.92
C GLN A 29 14.24 13.40 21.84
N SER A 30 15.51 13.15 21.54
CA SER A 30 16.65 13.72 22.26
C SER A 30 16.90 15.21 21.96
N GLY A 31 16.12 15.86 21.09
CA GLY A 31 16.28 17.28 20.76
C GLY A 31 17.53 17.61 19.93
N LEU A 32 18.16 16.60 19.33
CA LEU A 32 19.38 16.74 18.53
C LEU A 32 19.09 17.21 17.10
N LEU A 33 17.84 17.05 16.64
CA LEU A 33 17.41 17.51 15.32
C LEU A 33 16.76 18.89 15.42
N LYS A 34 17.28 19.85 14.66
CA LYS A 34 16.73 21.20 14.55
C LYS A 34 15.64 21.31 13.49
N VAL A 35 15.75 20.49 12.43
CA VAL A 35 14.79 20.45 11.33
C VAL A 35 14.46 19.00 11.02
N ILE A 36 13.17 18.69 10.91
CA ILE A 36 12.70 17.38 10.48
C ILE A 36 11.75 17.59 9.31
N ALA A 37 12.11 17.04 8.15
CA ALA A 37 11.22 16.99 6.99
C ALA A 37 10.55 15.62 6.95
N GLY A 38 9.22 15.57 7.00
CA GLY A 38 8.53 14.29 6.93
C GLY A 38 7.14 14.33 6.31
N THR A 39 6.60 13.14 6.08
CA THR A 39 5.21 12.94 5.62
C THR A 39 4.22 13.02 6.79
N ASP A 40 2.92 13.07 6.48
CA ASP A 40 1.83 13.14 7.45
C ASP A 40 1.91 12.08 8.58
N THR A 41 2.45 10.90 8.28
CA THR A 41 2.72 9.83 9.26
C THR A 41 3.53 10.28 10.48
N LEU A 42 4.42 11.26 10.33
CA LEU A 42 5.20 11.80 11.46
C LEU A 42 4.28 12.51 12.48
N GLY A 43 3.27 13.22 11.99
CA GLY A 43 2.30 13.94 12.82
C GLY A 43 1.30 13.01 13.53
N VAL A 44 1.19 11.75 13.12
CA VAL A 44 0.26 10.78 13.72
C VAL A 44 0.97 9.87 14.72
N GLY A 45 2.18 9.38 14.40
CA GLY A 45 2.74 8.19 15.06
C GLY A 45 3.82 8.41 16.12
N VAL A 46 4.37 9.61 16.29
CA VAL A 46 5.56 9.79 17.14
C VAL A 46 5.41 11.01 18.06
N ASN A 47 5.72 10.83 19.34
CA ASN A 47 5.86 11.94 20.27
C ASN A 47 7.23 12.61 20.07
N VAL A 48 7.26 13.69 19.30
CA VAL A 48 8.47 14.49 19.02
C VAL A 48 8.26 15.91 19.56
N PRO A 49 9.22 16.49 20.31
CA PRO A 49 9.12 17.86 20.79
C PRO A 49 9.27 18.87 19.65
N ILE A 50 8.16 19.34 19.08
CA ILE A 50 8.15 20.27 17.93
C ILE A 50 7.69 21.65 18.38
N ARG A 51 8.53 22.68 18.21
CA ARG A 51 8.15 24.07 18.49
C ARG A 51 7.32 24.70 17.37
N THR A 52 7.68 24.37 16.13
CA THR A 52 7.10 24.99 14.93
C THR A 52 6.81 23.94 13.87
N VAL A 53 5.60 23.99 13.31
CA VAL A 53 5.18 23.15 12.19
C VAL A 53 5.09 24.01 10.93
N LEU A 54 5.73 23.55 9.85
CA LEU A 54 5.67 24.18 8.53
C LEU A 54 4.93 23.26 7.55
N PHE A 55 3.79 23.71 7.06
CA PHE A 55 3.11 23.11 5.92
C PHE A 55 3.68 23.67 4.62
N ARG A 56 4.35 22.81 3.84
CA ARG A 56 4.80 23.16 2.47
C ARG A 56 3.62 23.31 1.51
N GLN A 57 2.59 22.49 1.68
CA GLN A 57 1.39 22.45 0.84
C GLN A 57 0.17 22.06 1.68
N LEU A 58 -1.02 22.52 1.27
CA LEU A 58 -2.32 22.16 1.88
C LEU A 58 -3.09 21.12 1.07
N CYS A 59 -2.40 20.39 0.18
CA CYS A 59 -2.94 19.31 -0.62
C CYS A 59 -2.01 18.10 -0.55
N LYS A 60 -2.56 16.90 -0.73
CA LYS A 60 -1.83 15.65 -0.85
C LYS A 60 -2.49 14.72 -1.86
N PHE A 61 -1.72 13.79 -2.39
CA PHE A 61 -2.23 12.70 -3.21
C PHE A 61 -2.90 11.65 -2.30
N ASP A 62 -4.16 11.31 -2.55
CA ASP A 62 -4.93 10.34 -1.76
C ASP A 62 -4.82 8.89 -2.26
N GLY A 63 -4.06 8.66 -3.33
CA GLY A 63 -3.98 7.37 -4.02
C GLY A 63 -4.55 7.42 -5.44
N GLU A 64 -5.49 8.33 -5.70
CA GLU A 64 -6.12 8.51 -7.01
C GLU A 64 -5.86 9.89 -7.59
N LYS A 65 -5.99 10.94 -6.76
CA LYS A 65 -5.80 12.32 -7.17
C LYS A 65 -5.22 13.17 -6.06
N ASP A 66 -4.70 14.33 -6.46
CA ASP A 66 -4.39 15.37 -5.49
C ASP A 66 -5.70 15.94 -4.93
N THR A 67 -5.75 16.07 -3.62
CA THR A 67 -6.90 16.60 -2.88
C THR A 67 -6.43 17.52 -1.74
N ILE A 68 -7.27 18.47 -1.34
CA ILE A 68 -7.00 19.31 -0.17
C ILE A 68 -6.94 18.43 1.09
N LEU A 69 -6.08 18.79 2.03
CA LEU A 69 -6.01 18.10 3.32
C LEU A 69 -7.37 18.09 4.01
N LYS A 70 -7.69 16.97 4.65
CA LYS A 70 -8.83 16.88 5.56
C LYS A 70 -8.59 17.77 6.78
N VAL A 71 -9.66 18.26 7.39
CA VAL A 71 -9.57 19.14 8.56
C VAL A 71 -8.88 18.42 9.70
N ARG A 72 -9.27 17.16 9.95
CA ARG A 72 -8.61 16.30 10.95
C ARG A 72 -7.12 16.13 10.69
N ASP A 73 -6.72 15.86 9.45
CA ASP A 73 -5.31 15.64 9.11
C ASP A 73 -4.48 16.91 9.36
N PHE A 74 -5.02 18.08 8.99
CA PHE A 74 -4.39 19.36 9.26
C PHE A 74 -4.26 19.62 10.76
N GLN A 75 -5.35 19.50 11.52
CA GLN A 75 -5.36 19.74 12.97
C GLN A 75 -4.45 18.77 13.73
N GLN A 76 -4.38 17.51 13.32
CA GLN A 76 -3.49 16.50 13.92
C GLN A 76 -2.01 16.89 13.76
N ILE A 77 -1.62 17.35 12.57
CA ILE A 77 -0.24 17.77 12.29
C ILE A 77 0.07 19.11 12.97
N ALA A 78 -0.84 20.08 12.86
CA ALA A 78 -0.70 21.41 13.46
C ALA A 78 -0.61 21.33 15.00
N GLY A 79 -1.39 20.45 15.62
CA GLY A 79 -1.40 20.21 17.07
C GLY A 79 -0.10 19.62 17.63
N ARG A 80 0.87 19.27 16.79
CA ARG A 80 2.24 18.93 17.23
C ARG A 80 3.08 20.15 17.53
N ALA A 81 2.69 21.33 17.09
CA ALA A 81 3.41 22.56 17.39
C ALA A 81 3.20 22.98 18.85
N GLY A 82 4.29 23.32 19.52
CA GLY A 82 4.31 23.75 20.91
C GLY A 82 4.71 22.62 21.85
N ARG A 83 5.74 22.86 22.66
CA ARG A 83 6.24 21.89 23.63
C ARG A 83 5.67 22.22 25.00
N LYS A 84 4.77 21.36 25.50
CA LYS A 84 4.17 21.51 26.84
C LYS A 84 5.27 21.64 27.90
N GLY A 85 5.22 22.70 28.69
CA GLY A 85 6.20 22.99 29.74
C GLY A 85 7.48 23.71 29.28
N PHE A 86 7.65 23.97 27.98
CA PHE A 86 8.82 24.68 27.43
C PHE A 86 8.47 25.90 26.59
N ASP A 87 7.35 25.87 25.86
CA ASP A 87 6.91 26.97 24.99
C ASP A 87 5.57 27.54 25.50
N GLU A 88 5.43 28.86 25.50
CA GLU A 88 4.15 29.54 25.75
C GLU A 88 3.17 29.38 24.56
N LEU A 89 3.71 29.36 23.34
CA LEU A 89 2.96 29.28 22.09
C LEU A 89 3.63 28.30 21.12
N GLY A 90 2.81 27.50 20.42
CA GLY A 90 3.22 26.71 19.26
C GLY A 90 3.02 27.50 17.96
N TRP A 91 3.97 27.40 17.03
CA TRP A 91 3.88 28.12 15.75
C TRP A 91 3.48 27.19 14.62
N VAL A 92 2.48 27.60 13.83
CA VAL A 92 2.05 26.88 12.63
C VAL A 92 2.17 27.83 11.44
N VAL A 93 2.96 27.44 10.45
CA VAL A 93 3.24 28.25 9.26
C VAL A 93 2.82 27.47 8.02
N CYS A 94 2.18 28.14 7.06
CA CYS A 94 1.83 27.55 5.77
C CYS A 94 2.48 28.34 4.63
N GLN A 95 3.22 27.65 3.76
CA GLN A 95 3.93 28.27 2.64
C GLN A 95 3.00 28.49 1.45
N ALA A 96 2.55 29.73 1.21
CA ALA A 96 1.67 30.05 0.09
C ALA A 96 2.21 29.59 -1.29
N PRO A 97 1.34 29.18 -2.24
CA PRO A 97 1.77 28.80 -3.58
C PRO A 97 2.47 29.94 -4.31
N ALA A 98 3.44 29.62 -5.16
CA ALA A 98 4.21 30.62 -5.90
C ALA A 98 3.32 31.57 -6.74
N HIS A 99 2.26 31.06 -7.38
CA HIS A 99 1.33 31.87 -8.15
C HIS A 99 0.50 32.82 -7.27
N GLU A 100 0.10 32.40 -6.06
CA GLU A 100 -0.59 33.26 -5.09
C GLU A 100 0.33 34.37 -4.56
N ILE A 101 1.60 34.04 -4.27
CA ILE A 101 2.61 35.04 -3.86
C ILE A 101 2.78 36.09 -4.95
N GLU A 102 2.89 35.67 -6.22
CA GLU A 102 3.02 36.60 -7.34
C GLU A 102 1.76 37.43 -7.57
N ASN A 103 0.58 36.81 -7.47
CA ASN A 103 -0.70 37.51 -7.54
C ASN A 103 -0.82 38.58 -6.45
N ARG A 104 -0.42 38.28 -5.21
CA ARG A 104 -0.39 39.24 -4.08
C ARG A 104 0.63 40.36 -4.31
N ARG A 105 1.82 40.06 -4.83
CA ARG A 105 2.82 41.08 -5.20
C ARG A 105 2.30 42.02 -6.29
N ARG A 106 1.66 41.50 -7.32
CA ARG A 106 1.09 42.31 -8.41
C ARG A 106 -0.07 43.19 -7.93
N SER A 107 -0.94 42.67 -7.07
CA SER A 107 -2.06 43.42 -6.51
C SER A 107 -1.60 44.57 -5.61
N LEU A 108 -0.57 44.34 -4.78
CA LEU A 108 0.05 45.39 -3.95
C LEU A 108 0.67 46.49 -4.80
N LYS A 109 1.42 46.13 -5.86
CA LYS A 109 1.99 47.11 -6.81
C LYS A 109 0.90 47.92 -7.52
N ALA A 110 -0.20 47.29 -7.94
CA ALA A 110 -1.31 47.99 -8.58
C ALA A 110 -2.07 48.92 -7.61
N ARG A 111 -2.13 48.57 -6.32
CA ARG A 111 -2.72 49.43 -5.28
C ARG A 111 -1.84 50.62 -4.90
N ALA A 112 -0.52 50.48 -5.01
CA ALA A 112 0.46 51.52 -4.71
C ALA A 112 0.65 52.55 -5.84
N SER A 113 0.08 52.33 -7.04
CA SER A 113 0.14 53.29 -8.14
C SER A 113 -0.67 54.57 -7.83
N PRO A 114 -0.14 55.78 -8.12
CA PRO A 114 -0.81 57.06 -7.84
C PRO A 114 -2.20 57.16 -8.49
N ARG A 115 -3.16 57.76 -7.77
CA ARG A 115 -4.53 58.02 -8.24
C ARG A 115 -4.49 58.88 -9.51
N GLY A 116 -4.78 58.29 -10.67
CA GLY A 116 -4.86 59.02 -11.95
C GLY A 116 -4.64 58.16 -13.20
N ARG A 117 -3.92 57.04 -13.11
CA ARG A 117 -3.85 56.05 -14.20
C ARG A 117 -4.94 55.00 -14.02
N SER A 118 -5.73 54.78 -15.08
CA SER A 118 -6.70 53.68 -15.23
C SER A 118 -6.21 52.41 -14.51
N ARG A 119 -6.93 52.01 -13.45
CA ARG A 119 -6.70 50.76 -12.71
C ARG A 119 -7.05 49.59 -13.62
N LYS A 120 -6.17 49.23 -14.54
CA LYS A 120 -6.35 48.03 -15.36
C LYS A 120 -6.48 46.82 -14.43
N PRO A 121 -7.51 45.98 -14.56
CA PRO A 121 -7.65 44.78 -13.76
C PRO A 121 -6.42 43.89 -13.96
N VAL A 122 -5.71 43.61 -12.86
CA VAL A 122 -4.54 42.73 -12.89
C VAL A 122 -5.04 41.31 -13.17
N ARG A 123 -4.78 40.77 -14.36
CA ARG A 123 -5.05 39.37 -14.68
C ARG A 123 -4.25 38.48 -13.73
N LYS A 124 -4.96 37.73 -12.88
CA LYS A 124 -4.36 36.75 -11.97
C LYS A 124 -3.67 35.66 -12.78
N ARG A 125 -2.51 35.20 -12.32
CA ARG A 125 -1.91 33.97 -12.82
C ARG A 125 -2.76 32.79 -12.36
N THR A 126 -3.07 31.93 -13.31
CA THR A 126 -3.76 30.66 -13.08
C THR A 126 -2.77 29.64 -12.49
N PRO A 127 -3.25 28.74 -11.62
CA PRO A 127 -2.46 27.60 -11.19
C PRO A 127 -1.96 26.75 -12.38
N PRO A 128 -0.84 26.01 -12.23
CA PRO A 128 -0.41 25.03 -13.21
C PRO A 128 -1.48 23.97 -13.50
N ARG A 129 -1.46 23.38 -14.69
CA ARG A 129 -2.42 22.31 -15.06
C ARG A 129 -2.27 21.12 -14.11
N GLY A 130 -3.39 20.64 -13.55
CA GLY A 130 -3.42 19.55 -12.57
C GLY A 130 -3.13 19.98 -11.12
N PHE A 131 -2.86 21.27 -10.86
CA PHE A 131 -2.69 21.78 -9.51
C PHE A 131 -4.04 21.93 -8.80
N VAL A 132 -4.16 21.38 -7.59
CA VAL A 132 -5.32 21.61 -6.72
C VAL A 132 -5.21 23.02 -6.14
N PRO A 133 -6.05 23.98 -6.55
CA PRO A 133 -5.95 25.35 -6.08
C PRO A 133 -6.24 25.43 -4.58
N TRP A 134 -5.39 26.14 -3.86
CA TRP A 134 -5.59 26.48 -2.45
C TRP A 134 -5.00 27.86 -2.16
N ASP A 135 -5.63 28.55 -1.22
CA ASP A 135 -5.40 29.95 -0.91
C ASP A 135 -5.55 30.22 0.60
N GLU A 136 -5.53 31.49 0.98
CA GLU A 136 -5.70 31.94 2.37
C GLU A 136 -7.04 31.48 2.98
N ARG A 137 -8.13 31.49 2.20
CA ARG A 137 -9.44 31.00 2.64
C ARG A 137 -9.43 29.51 2.92
N THR A 138 -8.72 28.75 2.09
CA THR A 138 -8.53 27.31 2.29
C THR A 138 -7.81 27.03 3.61
N PHE A 139 -6.76 27.81 3.92
CA PHE A 139 -6.06 27.73 5.19
C PHE A 139 -6.97 28.08 6.38
N GLU A 140 -7.69 29.21 6.32
CA GLU A 140 -8.65 29.64 7.36
C GLU A 140 -9.72 28.58 7.63
N ARG A 141 -10.24 27.94 6.57
CA ARG A 141 -11.20 26.85 6.70
C ARG A 141 -10.60 25.66 7.45
N LEU A 142 -9.36 25.25 7.13
CA LEU A 142 -8.70 24.12 7.80
C LEU A 142 -8.43 24.42 9.29
N VAL A 143 -8.21 25.69 9.64
CA VAL A 143 -8.01 26.12 11.03
C VAL A 143 -9.32 26.12 11.82
N THR A 144 -10.40 26.65 11.24
CA THR A 144 -11.64 26.96 11.99
C THR A 144 -12.72 25.89 11.89
N SER A 145 -12.69 25.03 10.87
CA SER A 145 -13.72 24.02 10.69
C SER A 145 -13.62 22.90 11.74
N PRO A 146 -14.75 22.27 12.13
CA PRO A 146 -14.70 21.07 12.94
C PRO A 146 -14.11 19.89 12.15
N PRO A 147 -13.39 18.96 12.81
CA PRO A 147 -12.89 17.75 12.18
C PRO A 147 -14.05 16.84 11.74
N GLU A 148 -13.78 16.01 10.72
CA GLU A 148 -14.77 15.07 10.20
C GLU A 148 -15.17 14.03 11.25
N THR A 149 -16.45 13.66 11.28
CA THR A 149 -17.00 12.67 12.21
C THR A 149 -16.48 11.25 11.92
N LEU A 150 -16.61 10.36 12.91
CA LEU A 150 -16.30 8.96 12.74
C LEU A 150 -17.34 8.30 11.83
N GLU A 151 -16.85 7.64 10.78
CA GLU A 151 -17.68 6.86 9.86
C GLU A 151 -17.25 5.39 9.93
N SER A 152 -18.22 4.48 9.89
CA SER A 152 -17.93 3.06 9.73
C SER A 152 -17.25 2.81 8.38
N ARG A 153 -16.19 2.00 8.41
CA ARG A 153 -15.51 1.46 7.21
C ARG A 153 -15.61 -0.06 7.18
N PHE A 154 -16.60 -0.62 7.87
CA PHE A 154 -16.80 -2.06 7.97
C PHE A 154 -17.03 -2.66 6.59
N ARG A 155 -16.25 -3.69 6.26
CA ARG A 155 -16.40 -4.47 5.03
C ARG A 155 -16.20 -5.92 5.37
N LEU A 156 -17.14 -6.76 4.95
CA LEU A 156 -16.93 -8.20 4.96
C LEU A 156 -15.87 -8.56 3.92
N ARG A 157 -14.90 -9.36 4.35
CA ARG A 157 -13.86 -9.95 3.51
C ARG A 157 -13.95 -11.47 3.64
N HIS A 158 -13.50 -12.21 2.63
CA HIS A 158 -13.45 -13.68 2.70
C HIS A 158 -12.74 -14.17 3.96
N GLY A 159 -11.70 -13.45 4.41
CA GLY A 159 -10.87 -13.91 5.53
C GLY A 159 -11.58 -13.84 6.83
N MET A 160 -12.20 -12.69 7.06
CA MET A 160 -13.11 -12.53 8.17
C MET A 160 -14.21 -13.60 8.15
N VAL A 161 -14.78 -13.95 6.99
CA VAL A 161 -15.79 -15.01 6.91
C VAL A 161 -15.20 -16.38 7.25
N PHE A 162 -14.04 -16.72 6.69
CA PHE A 162 -13.33 -17.98 6.92
C PHE A 162 -12.91 -18.13 8.38
N ASP A 163 -12.23 -17.14 8.95
CA ASP A 163 -11.77 -17.11 10.35
C ASP A 163 -12.95 -17.25 11.32
N LEU A 164 -14.09 -16.61 11.02
CA LEU A 164 -15.29 -16.73 11.84
C LEU A 164 -15.97 -18.11 11.72
N ILE A 165 -15.86 -18.76 10.57
CA ILE A 165 -16.34 -20.13 10.37
C ILE A 165 -15.45 -21.11 11.13
N GLN A 166 -14.12 -20.94 11.08
CA GLN A 166 -13.17 -21.72 11.89
C GLN A 166 -13.42 -21.51 13.39
N ALA A 167 -13.59 -20.27 13.84
CA ALA A 167 -13.91 -19.98 15.23
C ALA A 167 -15.23 -20.64 15.65
N ASP A 168 -16.22 -20.70 14.76
CA ASP A 168 -17.47 -21.43 14.98
C ASP A 168 -17.24 -22.96 15.00
N GLU A 169 -16.33 -23.51 14.20
CA GLU A 169 -15.92 -24.93 14.22
C GLU A 169 -15.30 -25.30 15.57
N SER A 170 -14.25 -24.60 15.99
CA SER A 170 -13.56 -24.87 17.27
C SER A 170 -14.50 -24.72 18.47
N SER A 171 -15.42 -23.76 18.41
CA SER A 171 -16.42 -23.54 19.46
C SER A 171 -17.55 -24.60 19.49
N ARG A 172 -17.76 -25.37 18.41
CA ARG A 172 -18.81 -26.40 18.36
C ARG A 172 -18.49 -27.61 19.24
N ASN A 173 -17.21 -27.88 19.52
CA ASN A 173 -16.80 -28.90 20.48
C ASN A 173 -17.33 -28.64 21.91
N GLY A 174 -17.85 -27.43 22.20
CA GLY A 174 -18.51 -27.06 23.46
C GLY A 174 -20.05 -27.09 23.47
N GLY A 175 -20.72 -27.58 22.43
CA GLY A 175 -22.10 -28.08 22.54
C GLY A 175 -23.29 -27.17 22.16
N ARG A 176 -23.12 -25.91 21.72
CA ARG A 176 -24.30 -25.10 21.27
C ARG A 176 -24.01 -23.87 20.39
N ARG A 177 -23.45 -24.05 19.19
CA ARG A 177 -23.45 -22.98 18.16
C ARG A 177 -23.93 -23.46 16.79
N THR A 178 -24.79 -22.64 16.17
CA THR A 178 -25.31 -22.78 14.81
C THR A 178 -24.24 -22.42 13.78
N ASN A 179 -24.39 -22.85 12.53
CA ASN A 179 -23.51 -22.39 11.45
C ASN A 179 -23.61 -20.86 11.30
N PHE A 180 -22.47 -20.22 11.05
CA PHE A 180 -22.35 -18.77 10.84
C PHE A 180 -22.83 -17.90 12.01
N GLY A 181 -22.86 -18.46 13.23
CA GLY A 181 -23.29 -17.74 14.42
C GLY A 181 -22.41 -16.54 14.72
N SER A 182 -21.09 -16.70 14.62
CA SER A 182 -20.14 -15.60 14.86
C SER A 182 -20.21 -14.53 13.76
N LEU A 183 -20.39 -14.95 12.50
CA LEU A 183 -20.59 -14.04 11.37
C LEU A 183 -21.87 -13.19 11.52
N ARG A 184 -23.00 -13.83 11.85
CA ARG A 184 -24.27 -13.12 12.10
C ARG A 184 -24.16 -12.15 13.27
N ARG A 185 -23.49 -12.56 14.36
CA ARG A 185 -23.27 -11.70 15.53
C ARG A 185 -22.42 -10.48 15.18
N LEU A 186 -21.34 -10.67 14.41
CA LEU A 186 -20.47 -9.57 13.99
C LEU A 186 -21.22 -8.56 13.11
N ILE A 187 -21.99 -9.03 12.13
CA ILE A 187 -22.79 -8.15 11.27
C ILE A 187 -23.86 -7.43 12.09
N ALA A 188 -24.50 -8.09 13.06
CA ALA A 188 -25.49 -7.46 13.93
C ALA A 188 -24.90 -6.36 14.82
N ALA A 189 -23.65 -6.53 15.28
CA ALA A 189 -22.94 -5.60 16.15
C ALA A 189 -22.21 -4.47 15.40
N CYS A 190 -22.16 -4.49 14.07
CA CYS A 190 -21.42 -3.47 13.32
C CYS A 190 -22.17 -2.11 13.30
N HIS A 191 -21.40 -1.03 13.18
CA HIS A 191 -21.89 0.35 13.21
C HIS A 191 -22.52 0.81 11.87
N GLU A 192 -22.88 -0.13 11.01
CA GLU A 192 -23.55 0.16 9.74
C GLU A 192 -25.06 0.34 9.94
N PRO A 193 -25.75 1.16 9.13
CA PRO A 193 -27.21 1.27 9.15
C PRO A 193 -27.92 -0.08 8.92
N ALA A 194 -29.15 -0.22 9.41
CA ALA A 194 -29.91 -1.46 9.31
C ALA A 194 -30.05 -1.98 7.86
N ALA A 195 -30.26 -1.09 6.89
CA ALA A 195 -30.32 -1.47 5.47
C ALA A 195 -29.00 -2.09 4.97
N THR A 196 -27.87 -1.51 5.36
CA THR A 196 -26.53 -2.03 5.04
C THR A 196 -26.26 -3.37 5.72
N ARG A 197 -26.67 -3.55 6.98
CA ARG A 197 -26.53 -4.85 7.69
C ARG A 197 -27.28 -5.97 6.98
N HIS A 198 -28.50 -5.72 6.48
CA HIS A 198 -29.23 -6.71 5.67
C HIS A 198 -28.49 -7.06 4.38
N ARG A 199 -27.93 -6.07 3.68
CA ARG A 199 -27.10 -6.31 2.49
C ARG A 199 -25.85 -7.12 2.81
N LEU A 200 -25.20 -6.85 3.95
CA LEU A 200 -24.02 -7.60 4.42
C LEU A 200 -24.34 -9.06 4.70
N ILE A 201 -25.54 -9.39 5.20
CA ILE A 201 -25.98 -10.80 5.35
C ILE A 201 -26.06 -11.47 3.98
N GLY A 202 -26.68 -10.82 2.99
CA GLY A 202 -26.73 -11.36 1.63
C GLY A 202 -25.35 -11.59 1.03
N GLN A 203 -24.46 -10.59 1.15
CA GLN A 203 -23.06 -10.68 0.72
C GLN A 203 -22.33 -11.83 1.43
N SER A 204 -22.54 -12.01 2.73
CA SER A 204 -21.90 -13.08 3.50
C SER A 204 -22.25 -14.48 2.95
N ALA A 205 -23.49 -14.69 2.50
CA ALA A 205 -23.89 -15.96 1.90
C ALA A 205 -23.20 -16.19 0.53
N GLU A 206 -22.99 -15.14 -0.26
CA GLU A 206 -22.23 -15.21 -1.50
C GLU A 206 -20.76 -15.59 -1.25
N LEU A 207 -20.13 -14.95 -0.26
CA LEU A 207 -18.75 -15.25 0.15
C LEU A 207 -18.59 -16.70 0.62
N VAL A 208 -19.55 -17.22 1.39
CA VAL A 208 -19.53 -18.63 1.84
C VAL A 208 -19.63 -19.60 0.66
N ARG A 209 -20.56 -19.35 -0.28
CA ARG A 209 -20.69 -20.19 -1.49
C ARG A 209 -19.43 -20.16 -2.34
N ALA A 210 -18.77 -19.01 -2.42
CA ALA A 210 -17.50 -18.87 -3.10
C ALA A 210 -16.42 -19.78 -2.51
N LEU A 211 -16.20 -19.66 -1.20
CA LEU A 211 -15.22 -20.46 -0.48
C LEU A 211 -15.54 -21.96 -0.57
N HIS A 212 -16.82 -22.34 -0.56
CA HIS A 212 -17.22 -23.74 -0.77
C HIS A 212 -16.90 -24.24 -2.20
N ARG A 213 -17.22 -23.46 -3.24
CA ARG A 213 -16.90 -23.82 -4.64
C ARG A 213 -15.41 -23.93 -4.90
N ALA A 214 -14.60 -23.13 -4.21
CA ALA A 214 -13.14 -23.18 -4.27
C ALA A 214 -12.53 -24.36 -3.49
N GLY A 215 -13.34 -25.21 -2.86
CA GLY A 215 -12.87 -26.32 -2.04
C GLY A 215 -12.31 -25.93 -0.68
N ILE A 216 -12.37 -24.64 -0.30
CA ILE A 216 -11.85 -24.13 0.98
C ILE A 216 -12.79 -24.44 2.14
N LEU A 217 -14.10 -24.44 1.88
CA LEU A 217 -15.10 -24.87 2.85
C LEU A 217 -15.73 -26.18 2.40
N ARG A 218 -15.87 -27.11 3.35
CA ARG A 218 -16.61 -28.36 3.18
C ARG A 218 -17.95 -28.27 3.91
N MET A 219 -18.99 -28.81 3.28
CA MET A 219 -20.33 -28.88 3.85
C MET A 219 -20.67 -30.35 4.14
N THR A 220 -20.63 -30.73 5.42
CA THR A 220 -20.85 -32.11 5.85
C THR A 220 -22.26 -32.26 6.43
N THR A 221 -23.07 -33.15 5.88
CA THR A 221 -24.42 -33.43 6.40
C THR A 221 -24.33 -34.17 7.72
N ARG A 222 -25.11 -33.75 8.74
CA ARG A 222 -25.16 -34.45 10.03
C ARG A 222 -26.13 -35.64 9.98
N PRO A 223 -25.83 -36.75 10.68
CA PRO A 223 -26.76 -37.89 10.81
C PRO A 223 -28.12 -37.51 11.42
N ALA A 224 -28.14 -36.52 12.32
CA ALA A 224 -29.36 -36.03 12.99
C ALA A 224 -30.16 -34.98 12.17
N GLY A 225 -29.80 -34.74 10.90
CA GLY A 225 -30.37 -33.71 10.05
C GLY A 225 -29.61 -32.37 10.11
N GLY A 226 -29.64 -31.62 9.00
CA GLY A 226 -28.89 -30.38 8.81
C GLY A 226 -27.46 -30.59 8.27
N TYR A 227 -26.71 -29.50 8.12
CA TYR A 227 -25.32 -29.52 7.63
C TYR A 227 -24.39 -28.80 8.60
N VAL A 228 -23.09 -29.10 8.50
CA VAL A 228 -21.99 -28.41 9.16
C VAL A 228 -21.14 -27.79 8.08
N VAL A 229 -20.67 -26.57 8.32
CA VAL A 229 -19.65 -25.96 7.46
C VAL A 229 -18.33 -25.99 8.22
N GLU A 230 -17.35 -26.65 7.62
CA GLU A 230 -16.02 -26.91 8.18
C GLU A 230 -15.00 -26.31 7.22
N ALA A 231 -13.96 -25.70 7.77
CA ALA A 231 -12.85 -25.24 6.96
C ALA A 231 -11.97 -26.42 6.61
N ASP A 232 -11.42 -26.45 5.40
CA ASP A 232 -10.43 -27.45 5.05
C ASP A 232 -9.16 -27.24 5.90
N ARG A 233 -8.80 -28.27 6.67
CA ARG A 233 -7.70 -28.22 7.64
C ARG A 233 -6.32 -28.18 6.98
N GLU A 234 -6.18 -28.61 5.73
CA GLU A 234 -4.89 -28.55 5.01
C GLU A 234 -4.58 -27.15 4.45
N LEU A 235 -5.56 -26.25 4.39
CA LEU A 235 -5.42 -24.85 3.94
C LEU A 235 -5.02 -23.89 5.09
N GLN A 236 -4.48 -24.45 6.19
CA GLN A 236 -4.50 -23.85 7.52
C GLN A 236 -3.75 -22.52 7.70
N ILE A 237 -2.84 -22.06 6.83
CA ILE A 237 -1.85 -21.06 7.28
C ILE A 237 -1.74 -19.85 6.34
N GLU A 238 -2.46 -18.77 6.70
CA GLU A 238 -2.24 -17.37 6.29
C GLU A 238 -2.71 -16.86 4.92
N PHE A 239 -3.97 -17.15 4.60
CA PHE A 239 -4.77 -16.42 3.62
C PHE A 239 -4.93 -14.89 3.95
N SER A 240 -4.20 -14.25 4.87
CA SER A 240 -4.68 -13.03 5.56
C SER A 240 -4.62 -11.68 4.80
N MET A 241 -3.92 -11.53 3.66
CA MET A 241 -3.73 -10.20 3.04
C MET A 241 -4.42 -9.94 1.68
N HIS A 242 -4.70 -10.96 0.85
CA HIS A 242 -5.16 -10.78 -0.54
C HIS A 242 -6.16 -11.87 -1.01
N GLN A 243 -7.06 -12.33 -0.14
CA GLN A 243 -7.84 -13.57 -0.32
C GLN A 243 -8.52 -13.78 -1.66
N ASP A 244 -9.16 -12.75 -2.19
CA ASP A 244 -9.87 -12.81 -3.47
C ASP A 244 -8.90 -13.11 -4.62
N LEU A 245 -7.71 -12.51 -4.58
CA LEU A 245 -6.64 -12.76 -5.53
C LEU A 245 -5.80 -14.01 -5.17
N SER A 246 -5.85 -14.48 -3.92
CA SER A 246 -5.18 -15.72 -3.49
C SER A 246 -5.92 -16.94 -4.03
N LEU A 247 -7.26 -16.88 -4.06
CA LEU A 247 -8.10 -17.86 -4.76
C LEU A 247 -7.72 -17.95 -6.25
N TYR A 248 -7.61 -16.79 -6.90
CA TYR A 248 -7.17 -16.70 -8.29
C TYR A 248 -5.77 -17.28 -8.49
N LEU A 249 -4.82 -16.98 -7.60
CA LEU A 249 -3.47 -17.52 -7.65
C LEU A 249 -3.50 -19.05 -7.64
N VAL A 250 -4.19 -19.66 -6.68
CA VAL A 250 -4.27 -21.13 -6.57
C VAL A 250 -4.90 -21.76 -7.80
N SER A 251 -6.01 -21.21 -8.32
CA SER A 251 -6.64 -21.75 -9.53
C SER A 251 -5.77 -21.61 -10.78
N THR A 252 -4.96 -20.55 -10.85
CA THR A 252 -4.09 -20.29 -12.01
C THR A 252 -2.81 -21.11 -11.97
N LEU A 253 -2.31 -21.43 -10.76
CA LEU A 253 -1.14 -22.30 -10.59
C LEU A 253 -1.38 -23.72 -11.13
N GLU A 254 -2.63 -24.19 -11.16
CA GLU A 254 -3.00 -25.48 -11.76
C GLU A 254 -2.80 -25.52 -13.28
N LEU A 255 -2.65 -24.36 -13.94
CA LEU A 255 -2.41 -24.26 -15.38
C LEU A 255 -0.92 -24.33 -15.76
N LEU A 256 -0.01 -24.20 -14.79
CA LEU A 256 1.44 -24.25 -15.04
C LEU A 256 1.94 -25.70 -15.01
N ASP A 257 2.87 -26.05 -15.91
CA ASP A 257 3.56 -27.36 -15.87
C ASP A 257 4.77 -27.30 -14.93
N PRO A 258 4.79 -28.05 -13.81
CA PRO A 258 5.91 -28.06 -12.87
C PRO A 258 7.25 -28.55 -13.44
N ARG A 259 7.23 -29.16 -14.63
CA ARG A 259 8.43 -29.66 -15.32
C ARG A 259 9.10 -28.60 -16.20
N ASP A 260 8.44 -27.48 -16.43
CA ASP A 260 9.02 -26.38 -17.21
C ASP A 260 10.20 -25.76 -16.43
N PRO A 261 11.39 -25.59 -17.05
CA PRO A 261 12.51 -24.88 -16.41
C PRO A 261 12.17 -23.47 -15.91
N ASP A 262 11.23 -22.77 -16.57
CA ASP A 262 10.80 -21.42 -16.19
C ASP A 262 9.72 -21.43 -15.10
N TYR A 263 9.22 -22.60 -14.69
CA TYR A 263 8.16 -22.76 -13.69
C TYR A 263 8.36 -21.93 -12.42
N PRO A 264 9.55 -21.89 -11.78
CA PRO A 264 9.74 -21.09 -10.57
C PRO A 264 9.59 -19.59 -10.83
N LEU A 265 10.03 -19.10 -11.99
CA LEU A 265 9.92 -17.69 -12.36
C LEU A 265 8.49 -17.32 -12.77
N ASP A 266 7.77 -18.26 -13.36
CA ASP A 266 6.38 -18.11 -13.77
C ASP A 266 5.43 -18.11 -12.58
N LEU A 267 5.63 -19.04 -11.64
CA LEU A 267 4.98 -19.03 -10.33
C LEU A 267 5.23 -17.70 -9.61
N LEU A 268 6.49 -17.23 -9.60
CA LEU A 268 6.84 -15.95 -8.98
C LEU A 268 6.11 -14.79 -9.65
N SER A 269 5.99 -14.77 -10.99
CA SER A 269 5.20 -13.76 -11.71
C SER A 269 3.72 -13.77 -11.33
N LEU A 270 3.10 -14.95 -11.14
CA LEU A 270 1.72 -15.06 -10.66
C LEU A 270 1.58 -14.49 -9.25
N VAL A 271 2.54 -14.78 -8.36
CA VAL A 271 2.58 -14.20 -7.01
C VAL A 271 2.74 -12.68 -7.09
N GLU A 272 3.66 -12.16 -7.91
CA GLU A 272 3.86 -10.72 -8.06
C GLU A 272 2.57 -10.03 -8.55
N ALA A 273 1.83 -10.68 -9.46
CA ALA A 273 0.63 -10.12 -10.06
C ALA A 273 -0.49 -9.81 -9.05
N ILE A 274 -0.59 -10.57 -7.95
CA ILE A 274 -1.61 -10.37 -6.92
C ILE A 274 -1.22 -9.34 -5.86
N LEU A 275 0.02 -8.86 -5.87
CA LEU A 275 0.51 -7.87 -4.91
C LEU A 275 0.16 -6.44 -5.36
N GLU A 276 0.22 -5.52 -4.40
CA GLU A 276 0.16 -4.08 -4.68
C GLU A 276 1.41 -3.58 -5.43
N ASP A 277 1.26 -2.53 -6.24
CA ASP A 277 2.38 -2.00 -7.02
C ASP A 277 3.38 -1.23 -6.15
N PRO A 278 4.69 -1.53 -6.25
CA PRO A 278 5.73 -0.65 -5.75
C PRO A 278 5.94 0.49 -6.74
N GLY A 279 4.99 1.44 -6.82
CA GLY A 279 4.89 2.40 -7.93
C GLY A 279 6.14 3.24 -8.22
N ILE A 280 7.02 3.50 -7.24
CA ILE A 280 8.32 4.15 -7.52
C ILE A 280 9.29 3.23 -8.28
N VAL A 281 9.31 1.93 -7.98
CA VAL A 281 10.13 0.93 -8.66
C VAL A 281 9.69 0.81 -10.11
N LEU A 282 8.39 0.61 -10.34
CA LEU A 282 7.83 0.46 -11.69
C LEU A 282 8.07 1.71 -12.55
N ARG A 283 7.91 2.90 -11.97
CA ARG A 283 8.24 4.16 -12.67
C ARG A 283 9.71 4.27 -13.03
N ARG A 284 10.63 3.81 -12.18
CA ARG A 284 12.08 3.81 -12.46
C ARG A 284 12.45 2.76 -13.51
N GLN A 285 11.84 1.57 -13.47
CA GLN A 285 11.97 0.57 -14.53
C GLN A 285 11.50 1.11 -15.88
N ALA A 286 10.27 1.64 -15.94
CA ALA A 286 9.73 2.23 -17.17
C ALA A 286 10.55 3.44 -17.66
N ALA A 287 11.11 4.25 -16.77
CA ALA A 287 12.01 5.34 -17.16
C ALA A 287 13.29 4.82 -17.80
N ARG A 288 13.93 3.81 -17.19
CA ARG A 288 15.14 3.20 -17.72
C ARG A 288 14.91 2.55 -19.09
N LEU A 289 13.82 1.78 -19.25
CA LEU A 289 13.46 1.16 -20.52
C LEU A 289 13.19 2.21 -21.61
N ARG A 290 12.56 3.33 -21.25
CA ARG A 290 12.39 4.47 -22.16
C ARG A 290 13.74 5.07 -22.57
N ASP A 291 14.67 5.25 -21.64
CA ASP A 291 15.98 5.80 -21.94
C ASP A 291 16.79 4.86 -22.87
N GLU A 292 16.75 3.55 -22.62
CA GLU A 292 17.39 2.53 -23.45
C GLU A 292 16.77 2.47 -24.86
N LEU A 293 15.44 2.51 -24.97
CA LEU A 293 14.74 2.57 -26.26
C LEU A 293 15.06 3.87 -26.99
N ALA A 294 15.08 5.01 -26.29
CA ALA A 294 15.39 6.30 -26.89
C ALA A 294 16.81 6.32 -27.49
N ALA A 295 17.78 5.73 -26.79
CA ALA A 295 19.15 5.59 -27.30
C ALA A 295 19.21 4.71 -28.55
N ARG A 296 18.50 3.57 -28.55
CA ARG A 296 18.43 2.64 -29.69
C ARG A 296 17.80 3.28 -30.93
N LEU A 297 16.62 3.88 -30.77
CA LEU A 297 15.91 4.52 -31.88
C LEU A 297 16.67 5.74 -32.44
N LYS A 298 17.46 6.43 -31.58
CA LYS A 298 18.36 7.49 -32.03
C LYS A 298 19.50 6.94 -32.87
N ALA A 299 20.07 5.79 -32.50
CA ALA A 299 21.10 5.11 -33.29
C ALA A 299 20.56 4.62 -34.64
N GLU A 300 19.32 4.15 -34.68
CA GLU A 300 18.58 3.76 -35.91
C GLU A 300 18.13 4.96 -36.77
N ARG A 301 18.44 6.20 -36.36
CA ARG A 301 18.07 7.45 -37.05
C ARG A 301 16.55 7.63 -37.27
N MET A 302 15.73 7.10 -36.37
CA MET A 302 14.28 7.22 -36.45
C MET A 302 13.80 8.69 -36.28
N PRO A 303 12.79 9.15 -37.07
CA PRO A 303 12.20 10.48 -36.93
C PRO A 303 11.71 10.78 -35.51
N PHE A 304 11.85 12.03 -35.06
CA PHE A 304 11.54 12.43 -33.68
C PHE A 304 10.10 12.08 -33.27
N GLU A 305 9.11 12.36 -34.12
CA GLU A 305 7.70 12.09 -33.82
C GLU A 305 7.44 10.60 -33.61
N GLN A 306 7.97 9.74 -34.49
CA GLN A 306 7.85 8.28 -34.36
C GLN A 306 8.55 7.75 -33.10
N ARG A 307 9.70 8.34 -32.73
CA ARG A 307 10.37 8.02 -31.45
C ARG A 307 9.50 8.38 -30.26
N MET A 308 8.91 9.57 -30.26
CA MET A 308 8.08 10.02 -29.16
C MET A 308 6.84 9.15 -28.99
N GLU A 309 6.26 8.64 -30.07
CA GLU A 309 5.12 7.72 -29.99
C GLU A 309 5.52 6.38 -29.38
N ARG A 310 6.58 5.74 -29.89
CA ARG A 310 7.11 4.50 -29.30
C ARG A 310 7.48 4.63 -27.84
N LEU A 311 8.03 5.77 -27.43
CA LEU A 311 8.40 6.01 -26.02
C LEU A 311 7.21 6.17 -25.08
N ARG A 312 6.02 6.53 -25.59
CA ARG A 312 4.79 6.64 -24.77
C ARG A 312 4.22 5.27 -24.40
N GLU A 313 4.41 4.27 -25.26
CA GLU A 313 3.92 2.91 -25.07
C GLU A 313 4.75 2.13 -24.04
N VAL A 314 5.98 2.56 -23.75
CA VAL A 314 6.87 1.87 -22.81
C VAL A 314 6.34 1.98 -21.39
N THR A 315 5.98 0.82 -20.85
CA THR A 315 5.61 0.61 -19.44
C THR A 315 6.65 -0.25 -18.73
N HIS A 316 6.38 -0.62 -17.47
CA HIS A 316 7.22 -1.58 -16.75
C HIS A 316 7.05 -3.00 -17.32
N PRO A 317 8.02 -3.92 -17.14
CA PRO A 317 7.88 -5.29 -17.63
C PRO A 317 6.72 -6.02 -16.94
N ARG A 318 5.91 -6.73 -17.74
CA ARG A 318 4.72 -7.48 -17.32
C ARG A 318 4.84 -8.95 -17.77
N PRO A 319 5.67 -9.76 -17.10
CA PRO A 319 5.83 -11.17 -17.44
C PRO A 319 4.51 -11.93 -17.28
N LEU A 320 4.30 -12.95 -18.12
CA LEU A 320 3.08 -13.75 -18.17
C LEU A 320 1.77 -12.97 -18.36
N VAL A 321 1.81 -11.73 -18.88
CA VAL A 321 0.59 -10.93 -19.09
C VAL A 321 -0.45 -11.65 -19.96
N ASP A 322 0.02 -12.38 -20.98
CA ASP A 322 -0.82 -13.12 -21.92
C ASP A 322 -1.51 -14.34 -21.29
N LEU A 323 -0.98 -14.84 -20.16
CA LEU A 323 -1.65 -15.85 -19.34
C LEU A 323 -2.54 -15.16 -18.29
N ILE A 324 -1.98 -14.20 -17.54
CA ILE A 324 -2.57 -13.61 -16.35
C ILE A 324 -3.84 -12.81 -16.65
N GLU A 325 -3.82 -11.94 -17.66
CA GLU A 325 -4.97 -11.07 -17.94
C GLU A 325 -6.20 -11.91 -18.38
N PRO A 326 -6.08 -12.86 -19.34
CA PRO A 326 -7.21 -13.71 -19.73
C PRO A 326 -7.74 -14.60 -18.60
N THR A 327 -6.86 -15.25 -17.82
CA THR A 327 -7.31 -16.12 -16.72
C THR A 327 -7.99 -15.33 -15.61
N PHE A 328 -7.51 -14.11 -15.33
CA PHE A 328 -8.13 -13.24 -14.34
C PHE A 328 -9.50 -12.72 -14.80
N ASP A 329 -9.65 -12.38 -16.07
CA ASP A 329 -10.95 -11.96 -16.62
C ASP A 329 -11.99 -13.09 -16.52
N GLU A 330 -11.61 -14.34 -16.83
CA GLU A 330 -12.49 -15.49 -16.65
C GLU A 330 -12.84 -15.73 -15.17
N PHE A 331 -11.85 -15.62 -14.28
CA PHE A 331 -12.08 -15.69 -12.83
C PHE A 331 -13.07 -14.62 -12.36
N ARG A 332 -12.97 -13.38 -12.85
CA ARG A 332 -13.91 -12.30 -12.49
C ARG A 332 -15.33 -12.54 -12.97
N ARG A 333 -15.53 -13.22 -14.09
CA ARG A 333 -16.88 -13.55 -14.61
C ARG A 333 -17.62 -14.50 -13.67
N THR A 334 -16.89 -15.44 -13.08
CA THR A 334 -17.42 -16.45 -12.17
C THR A 334 -17.46 -16.01 -10.69
N HIS A 335 -16.73 -14.93 -10.36
CA HIS A 335 -16.61 -14.38 -9.00
C HIS A 335 -16.95 -12.86 -8.94
N PRO A 336 -18.24 -12.46 -8.99
CA PRO A 336 -18.68 -11.07 -9.14
C PRO A 336 -18.24 -10.08 -8.04
N TRP A 337 -17.77 -10.55 -6.89
CA TRP A 337 -17.30 -9.70 -5.79
C TRP A 337 -15.85 -9.21 -5.98
N VAL A 338 -15.07 -9.85 -6.86
CA VAL A 338 -13.69 -9.45 -7.23
C VAL A 338 -13.68 -8.16 -8.06
N ARG A 339 -14.85 -7.57 -8.35
CA ARG A 339 -15.02 -6.38 -9.20
C ARG A 339 -14.20 -5.16 -8.78
N GLY A 340 -13.77 -5.08 -7.51
CA GLY A 340 -12.94 -3.98 -6.99
C GLY A 340 -11.44 -4.23 -7.06
N ASP A 341 -11.01 -5.48 -7.24
CA ASP A 341 -9.60 -5.85 -7.27
C ASP A 341 -9.08 -5.84 -8.70
N SER A 342 -7.83 -5.43 -8.86
CA SER A 342 -7.12 -5.43 -10.15
C SER A 342 -5.88 -6.28 -10.02
N ILE A 343 -5.69 -7.19 -10.98
CA ILE A 343 -4.43 -7.90 -11.14
C ILE A 343 -3.38 -6.95 -11.71
N ARG A 344 -2.13 -7.08 -11.26
CA ARG A 344 -1.06 -6.12 -11.57
C ARG A 344 0.22 -6.84 -11.94
N PRO A 345 0.32 -7.45 -13.14
CA PRO A 345 1.55 -8.09 -13.60
C PRO A 345 2.74 -7.12 -13.51
N LYS A 346 3.85 -7.61 -12.98
CA LYS A 346 5.09 -6.84 -12.81
C LYS A 346 6.29 -7.77 -12.62
N ARG A 347 7.49 -7.24 -12.83
CA ARG A 347 8.78 -7.95 -12.68
C ARG A 347 9.65 -7.21 -11.68
N VAL A 348 9.57 -7.54 -10.38
CA VAL A 348 10.39 -6.90 -9.34
C VAL A 348 11.21 -7.95 -8.60
N GLY A 349 10.56 -8.86 -7.91
CA GLY A 349 11.12 -10.09 -7.38
C GLY A 349 11.67 -11.00 -8.47
N ARG A 350 10.94 -11.14 -9.59
CA ARG A 350 11.44 -11.91 -10.73
C ARG A 350 12.75 -11.37 -11.28
N GLU A 351 12.90 -10.05 -11.39
CA GLU A 351 14.18 -9.43 -11.80
C GLU A 351 15.30 -9.74 -10.80
N LEU A 352 15.03 -9.70 -9.49
CA LEU A 352 16.03 -10.05 -8.48
C LEU A 352 16.53 -11.49 -8.62
N CYS A 353 15.64 -12.43 -8.95
CA CYS A 353 15.98 -13.84 -9.16
C CYS A 353 16.70 -14.07 -10.50
N GLU A 354 16.14 -13.57 -11.61
CA GLU A 354 16.70 -13.77 -12.96
C GLU A 354 18.09 -13.15 -13.11
N ASP A 355 18.28 -11.96 -12.54
CA ASP A 355 19.52 -11.20 -12.67
C ASP A 355 20.48 -11.40 -11.48
N PHE A 356 20.13 -12.27 -10.52
CA PHE A 356 20.90 -12.56 -9.29
C PHE A 356 21.34 -11.30 -8.52
N LEU A 357 20.43 -10.35 -8.34
CA LEU A 357 20.73 -9.04 -7.78
C LEU A 357 20.62 -9.02 -6.26
N SER A 358 21.67 -8.54 -5.59
CA SER A 358 21.54 -8.12 -4.19
C SER A 358 20.58 -6.94 -4.05
N PHE A 359 19.99 -6.79 -2.86
CA PHE A 359 19.15 -5.63 -2.53
C PHE A 359 19.86 -4.29 -2.84
N ASP A 360 21.13 -4.14 -2.43
CA ASP A 360 21.90 -2.92 -2.67
C ASP A 360 22.13 -2.67 -4.17
N ASN A 361 22.38 -3.72 -4.96
CA ASN A 361 22.55 -3.59 -6.40
C ASN A 361 21.25 -3.17 -7.08
N PHE A 362 20.11 -3.74 -6.67
CA PHE A 362 18.80 -3.34 -7.16
C PHE A 362 18.48 -1.87 -6.83
N ILE A 363 18.76 -1.45 -5.59
CA ILE A 363 18.58 -0.05 -5.16
C ILE A 363 19.45 0.90 -5.98
N ARG A 364 20.73 0.54 -6.23
CA ARG A 364 21.65 1.36 -7.04
C ARG A 364 21.24 1.40 -8.50
N ARG A 365 20.82 0.27 -9.08
CA ARG A 365 20.40 0.15 -10.48
C ARG A 365 19.28 1.11 -10.85
N TYR A 366 18.35 1.36 -9.92
CA TYR A 366 17.17 2.20 -10.14
C TYR A 366 17.17 3.53 -9.38
N ASP A 367 18.27 3.91 -8.74
CA ASP A 367 18.41 5.15 -7.96
C ASP A 367 17.27 5.30 -6.90
N LEU A 368 17.16 4.27 -6.05
CA LEU A 368 16.09 4.09 -5.06
C LEU A 368 16.55 4.33 -3.61
N GLN A 369 17.68 5.00 -3.37
CA GLN A 369 18.30 5.26 -2.05
C GLN A 369 17.49 6.21 -1.14
N ARG A 370 16.27 6.59 -1.56
CA ARG A 370 15.28 7.33 -0.77
C ARG A 370 13.93 6.62 -0.77
N SER A 371 13.92 5.35 -1.12
CA SER A 371 12.71 4.54 -1.30
C SER A 371 12.99 3.06 -1.00
N GLU A 372 14.09 2.76 -0.31
CA GLU A 372 14.50 1.40 0.05
C GLU A 372 13.44 0.70 0.89
N GLY A 373 12.75 1.44 1.79
CA GLY A 373 11.66 0.91 2.58
C GLY A 373 10.45 0.49 1.74
N VAL A 374 10.24 1.10 0.57
CA VAL A 374 9.19 0.65 -0.37
C VAL A 374 9.57 -0.70 -0.97
N VAL A 375 10.82 -0.86 -1.39
CA VAL A 375 11.35 -2.12 -1.95
C VAL A 375 11.33 -3.21 -0.89
N LEU A 376 11.86 -2.94 0.31
CA LEU A 376 11.88 -3.89 1.41
C LEU A 376 10.46 -4.38 1.73
N ARG A 377 9.51 -3.46 1.92
CA ARG A 377 8.12 -3.83 2.21
C ARG A 377 7.48 -4.65 1.09
N TYR A 378 7.78 -4.34 -0.16
CA TYR A 378 7.29 -5.10 -1.30
C TYR A 378 7.87 -6.53 -1.27
N LEU A 379 9.18 -6.67 -1.10
CA LEU A 379 9.85 -7.98 -1.05
C LEU A 379 9.43 -8.79 0.18
N SER A 380 9.18 -8.17 1.34
CA SER A 380 8.63 -8.86 2.51
C SER A 380 7.24 -9.42 2.24
N ARG A 381 6.37 -8.67 1.52
CA ARG A 381 5.05 -9.17 1.12
C ARG A 381 5.16 -10.29 0.09
N LEU A 382 6.04 -10.13 -0.89
CA LEU A 382 6.34 -11.15 -1.88
C LEU A 382 6.80 -12.44 -1.21
N PHE A 383 7.80 -12.37 -0.34
CA PHE A 383 8.30 -13.50 0.44
C PHE A 383 7.17 -14.16 1.22
N LYS A 384 6.35 -13.41 1.95
CA LYS A 384 5.23 -13.95 2.73
C LYS A 384 4.24 -14.73 1.85
N VAL A 385 3.84 -14.16 0.72
CA VAL A 385 2.87 -14.82 -0.18
C VAL A 385 3.52 -16.03 -0.86
N LEU A 386 4.77 -15.95 -1.27
CA LEU A 386 5.49 -17.07 -1.87
C LEU A 386 5.68 -18.23 -0.87
N SER A 387 6.06 -17.91 0.38
CA SER A 387 6.37 -18.92 1.39
C SER A 387 5.13 -19.57 1.99
N ARG A 388 4.05 -18.81 2.22
CA ARG A 388 2.84 -19.28 2.93
C ARG A 388 1.56 -19.22 2.09
N GLY A 389 1.47 -18.28 1.16
CA GLY A 389 0.28 -18.13 0.30
C GLY A 389 0.21 -19.15 -0.85
N VAL A 390 1.35 -19.70 -1.28
CA VAL A 390 1.42 -20.79 -2.26
C VAL A 390 1.32 -22.13 -1.53
N PRO A 391 0.37 -23.03 -1.89
CA PRO A 391 0.31 -24.37 -1.32
C PRO A 391 1.56 -25.21 -1.63
N ASP A 392 1.99 -26.07 -0.70
CA ASP A 392 3.23 -26.85 -0.82
C ASP A 392 3.26 -27.78 -2.04
N ARG A 393 2.09 -28.27 -2.49
CA ARG A 393 1.97 -29.08 -3.71
C ARG A 393 2.44 -28.37 -4.99
N PHE A 394 2.51 -27.03 -4.98
CA PHE A 394 3.02 -26.22 -6.09
C PHE A 394 4.47 -25.77 -5.87
N LYS A 395 5.13 -26.14 -4.76
CA LYS A 395 6.52 -25.77 -4.47
C LYS A 395 7.45 -26.90 -4.87
N THR A 396 8.14 -26.73 -5.98
CA THR A 396 9.28 -27.59 -6.35
C THR A 396 10.54 -27.18 -5.57
N ASP A 397 11.59 -28.00 -5.61
CA ASP A 397 12.88 -27.68 -4.97
C ASP A 397 13.41 -26.31 -5.42
N ALA A 398 13.29 -25.98 -6.71
CA ALA A 398 13.68 -24.68 -7.25
C ALA A 398 12.83 -23.51 -6.72
N VAL A 399 11.56 -23.75 -6.38
CA VAL A 399 10.72 -22.74 -5.70
C VAL A 399 11.16 -22.57 -4.24
N PHE A 400 11.52 -23.65 -3.55
CA PHE A 400 12.12 -23.57 -2.21
C PHE A 400 13.45 -22.83 -2.21
N ASP A 401 14.27 -22.98 -3.25
CA ASP A 401 15.50 -22.19 -3.43
C ASP A 401 15.20 -20.69 -3.56
N GLN A 402 14.16 -20.31 -4.32
CA GLN A 402 13.72 -18.91 -4.40
C GLN A 402 13.23 -18.37 -3.06
N ILE A 403 12.50 -19.19 -2.29
CA ILE A 403 12.07 -18.83 -0.93
C ILE A 403 13.31 -18.58 -0.04
N GLY A 404 14.29 -19.48 -0.09
CA GLY A 404 15.57 -19.34 0.63
C GLY A 404 16.36 -18.10 0.21
N TYR A 405 16.37 -17.79 -1.09
CA TYR A 405 16.99 -16.58 -1.64
C TYR A 405 16.36 -15.31 -1.07
N PHE A 406 15.03 -15.18 -1.11
CA PHE A 406 14.34 -14.01 -0.56
C PHE A 406 14.50 -13.91 0.95
N HIS A 407 14.45 -15.05 1.67
CA HIS A 407 14.72 -15.09 3.09
C HIS A 407 16.11 -14.52 3.42
N ALA A 408 17.16 -15.04 2.78
CA ALA A 408 18.53 -14.57 2.99
C ALA A 408 18.72 -13.08 2.61
N LEU A 409 18.08 -12.64 1.51
CA LEU A 409 18.10 -11.25 1.08
C LEU A 409 17.48 -10.32 2.13
N LEU A 410 16.30 -10.67 2.65
CA LEU A 410 15.59 -9.87 3.65
C LEU A 410 16.34 -9.82 4.98
N THR A 411 16.85 -10.97 5.47
CA THR A 411 17.60 -11.07 6.73
C THR A 411 18.86 -10.21 6.71
N ARG A 412 19.54 -10.10 5.56
CA ARG A 412 20.73 -9.25 5.40
C ARG A 412 20.42 -7.74 5.50
N VAL A 413 19.26 -7.31 5.02
CA VAL A 413 18.91 -5.87 4.96
C VAL A 413 18.39 -5.37 6.31
N ASP A 414 17.53 -6.17 6.95
CA ASP A 414 16.90 -5.84 8.23
C ASP A 414 16.54 -7.13 9.00
N SER A 415 17.47 -7.59 9.85
CA SER A 415 17.23 -8.73 10.75
C SER A 415 16.17 -8.42 11.81
N SER A 416 15.93 -7.16 12.17
CA SER A 416 14.97 -6.82 13.22
C SER A 416 13.53 -7.04 12.78
N LEU A 417 13.22 -6.76 11.51
CA LEU A 417 11.89 -6.96 10.95
C LEU A 417 11.59 -8.45 10.78
N LEU A 418 12.57 -9.25 10.33
CA LEU A 418 12.38 -10.70 10.25
C LEU A 418 12.28 -11.36 11.62
N ASN A 419 13.09 -10.96 12.59
CA ASN A 419 13.01 -11.48 13.96
C ASN A 419 11.69 -11.14 14.67
N GLU A 420 11.12 -9.96 14.41
CA GLU A 420 9.78 -9.60 14.93
C GLU A 420 8.70 -10.47 14.29
N TRP A 421 8.86 -10.81 13.01
CA TRP A 421 7.94 -11.66 12.28
C TRP A 421 8.08 -13.12 12.69
N GLU A 422 9.29 -13.66 12.79
CA GLU A 422 9.57 -14.99 13.36
C GLU A 422 9.07 -15.13 14.78
N ARG A 423 9.14 -14.07 15.60
CA ARG A 423 8.54 -14.05 16.94
C ARG A 423 7.02 -14.09 16.88
N LEU A 424 6.38 -13.27 16.05
CA LEU A 424 4.92 -13.30 15.86
C LEU A 424 4.46 -14.68 15.36
N TRP A 425 5.22 -15.28 14.44
CA TRP A 425 4.98 -16.61 13.90
C TRP A 425 5.17 -17.71 14.96
N SER A 426 6.21 -17.64 15.78
CA SER A 426 6.44 -18.61 16.86
C SER A 426 5.39 -18.56 17.96
N LEU A 427 4.77 -17.39 18.17
CA LEU A 427 3.68 -17.21 19.14
C LEU A 427 2.35 -17.75 18.62
N GLU A 428 2.10 -17.69 17.32
CA GLU A 428 0.93 -18.32 16.68
C GLU A 428 1.05 -19.85 16.66
N ASP A 429 2.22 -20.40 16.31
CA ASP A 429 2.47 -21.86 16.34
C ASP A 429 2.38 -22.45 17.78
N GLN A 430 2.72 -21.67 18.81
CA GLN A 430 2.59 -22.10 20.21
C GLN A 430 1.14 -22.01 20.73
N ALA A 431 0.31 -21.12 20.19
CA ALA A 431 -1.10 -21.01 20.55
C ALA A 431 -1.94 -22.17 19.98
N ASP A 432 -1.52 -22.74 18.84
CA ASP A 432 -2.18 -23.88 18.19
C ASP A 432 -1.71 -25.26 18.70
N GLY A 433 -0.65 -25.29 19.54
CA GLY A 433 -0.13 -26.49 20.19
C GLY A 433 -0.61 -26.73 21.63
N SER A 434 -1.56 -25.93 22.13
CA SER A 434 -2.05 -25.95 23.53
C SER A 434 -3.51 -26.39 23.66
#